data_AF-A0A8T5DUQ1-F1
#
_entry.id   AF-A0A8T5DUQ1-F1
#
_cell.length_a   1.000
_cell.length_b   1.000
_cell.length_c   1.000
_cell.angle_alpha   90.00
_cell.angle_beta   90.00
_cell.angle_gamma   90.00
#
_symmetry.space_group_name_H-M   'P 1'
#
loop_
_entity.id
_entity.type
_entity.pdbx_description
1 polymer ?
#
loop_
_entity_poly.entity_id
_entity_poly.type
_entity_poly.pdbx_seq_one_letter_code
_entity_poly.pdbx_strand_id
1 'polypeptide(L)'
;MQEKFVIKAKTAIKRVAAMSTGALMLGATALGAVAATDLGDYPAPFVTAGQWGALVVVGSGANAADIVGATDIVGRLAQEAVSPVSGTGTTVVTGGTSAKAYFGEGIANATHNDALDYELEDDDISMLTDGQITFQSTDYDVREMIVLGQDSPIVHTSLTGSDDDYETTPYMEVARNSIQYYYLFDKAINVSTASSSQPLTIDFLGKTLKVTSVDANGNGFTAYVGDEFFLNVGDAVTVLDKTITLSNVASCSSSPCNVIV
;
A
#
# COMPACT_ATOMS: atom_id res chain seq x y z
N MET A 1 0.28 -66.49 -53.12
CA MET A 1 1.51 -66.36 -52.31
C MET A 1 2.00 -64.92 -52.37
N GLN A 2 1.63 -64.11 -51.39
CA GLN A 2 2.33 -62.88 -51.02
C GLN A 2 2.18 -62.76 -49.50
N GLU A 3 3.20 -63.20 -48.76
CA GLU A 3 3.40 -62.83 -47.37
C GLU A 3 4.28 -61.57 -47.36
N LYS A 4 3.83 -60.51 -46.68
CA LYS A 4 4.66 -59.59 -45.88
C LYS A 4 3.82 -58.45 -45.31
N PHE A 5 4.21 -58.05 -44.10
CA PHE A 5 3.72 -56.92 -43.30
C PHE A 5 2.30 -57.06 -42.78
N VAL A 6 2.15 -57.39 -41.49
CA VAL A 6 1.79 -56.44 -40.41
C VAL A 6 2.09 -57.14 -39.07
N ILE A 7 2.31 -56.35 -38.02
CA ILE A 7 2.46 -56.72 -36.59
C ILE A 7 3.92 -56.70 -36.09
N LYS A 8 4.50 -55.49 -36.05
CA LYS A 8 5.50 -55.11 -35.02
C LYS A 8 5.33 -53.67 -34.48
N ALA A 9 4.19 -53.02 -34.71
CA ALA A 9 3.92 -51.65 -34.22
C ALA A 9 3.03 -51.57 -32.96
N LYS A 10 2.26 -52.61 -32.62
CA LYS A 10 1.31 -52.54 -31.49
C LYS A 10 1.92 -52.72 -30.09
N THR A 11 3.16 -53.20 -29.97
CA THR A 11 3.77 -53.50 -28.65
C THR A 11 4.78 -52.44 -28.19
N ALA A 12 5.34 -51.62 -29.10
CA ALA A 12 6.34 -50.61 -28.75
C ALA A 12 5.75 -49.32 -28.13
N ILE A 13 4.50 -48.97 -28.46
CA ILE A 13 3.82 -47.76 -27.95
C ILE A 13 3.45 -47.88 -26.46
N LYS A 14 3.27 -49.10 -25.93
CA LYS A 14 2.93 -49.30 -24.51
C LYS A 14 4.11 -49.21 -23.52
N ARG A 15 5.36 -49.08 -23.99
CA ARG A 15 6.54 -49.05 -23.11
C ARG A 15 7.26 -47.70 -23.01
N VAL A 16 6.85 -46.67 -23.76
CA VAL A 16 7.46 -45.33 -23.69
C VAL A 16 6.64 -44.36 -22.82
N ALA A 17 5.36 -44.63 -22.56
CA ALA A 17 4.51 -43.75 -21.76
C ALA A 17 4.79 -43.78 -20.23
N ALA A 18 5.62 -44.72 -19.75
CA ALA A 18 5.91 -44.86 -18.31
C ALA A 18 7.19 -44.16 -17.84
N MET A 19 8.04 -43.65 -18.76
CA MET A 19 9.32 -43.01 -18.39
C MET A 19 9.31 -41.48 -18.53
N SER A 20 8.27 -40.89 -19.14
CA SER A 20 8.11 -39.43 -19.21
C SER A 20 7.35 -38.84 -18.01
N THR A 21 6.60 -39.65 -17.26
CA THR A 21 5.83 -39.20 -16.10
C THR A 21 6.71 -39.00 -14.86
N GLY A 22 7.86 -39.69 -14.76
CA GLY A 22 8.75 -39.58 -13.60
C GLY A 22 9.52 -38.26 -13.51
N ALA A 23 9.88 -37.66 -14.65
CA ALA A 23 10.59 -36.37 -14.69
C ALA A 23 9.65 -35.16 -14.51
N LEU A 24 8.42 -35.25 -15.01
CA LEU A 24 7.41 -34.20 -14.84
C LEU A 24 6.90 -34.11 -13.40
N MET A 25 6.81 -35.23 -12.68
CA MET A 25 6.38 -35.23 -11.28
C MET A 25 7.44 -34.67 -10.33
N LEU A 26 8.74 -34.85 -10.60
CA LEU A 26 9.82 -34.21 -9.84
C LEU A 26 9.88 -32.70 -10.06
N GLY A 27 9.59 -32.24 -11.29
CA GLY A 27 9.48 -30.81 -11.62
C GLY A 27 8.29 -30.13 -10.93
N ALA A 28 7.16 -30.84 -10.80
CA ALA A 28 5.97 -30.32 -10.11
C ALA A 28 6.14 -30.28 -8.57
N THR A 29 6.87 -31.21 -7.95
CA THR A 29 7.15 -31.16 -6.50
C THR A 29 8.12 -30.06 -6.11
N ALA A 30 9.12 -29.76 -6.94
CA ALA A 30 10.07 -28.68 -6.65
C ALA A 30 9.45 -27.29 -6.86
N LEU A 31 8.65 -27.11 -7.93
CA LEU A 31 7.95 -25.85 -8.23
C LEU A 31 6.68 -25.65 -7.39
N GLY A 32 6.02 -26.72 -6.97
CA GLY A 32 4.88 -26.66 -6.04
C GLY A 32 5.28 -26.33 -4.61
N ALA A 33 6.45 -26.80 -4.16
CA ALA A 33 6.97 -26.49 -2.82
C ALA A 33 7.48 -25.04 -2.68
N VAL A 34 7.89 -24.38 -3.77
CA VAL A 34 8.20 -22.93 -3.77
C VAL A 34 6.97 -22.05 -4.05
N ALA A 35 5.84 -22.64 -4.48
CA ALA A 35 4.58 -21.93 -4.70
C ALA A 35 3.62 -22.03 -3.49
N ALA A 36 3.81 -23.01 -2.61
CA ALA A 36 3.10 -23.10 -1.35
C ALA A 36 3.67 -22.08 -0.37
N THR A 37 2.98 -20.94 -0.23
CA THR A 37 3.31 -19.88 0.74
C THR A 37 3.04 -20.30 2.18
N ASP A 38 2.23 -21.34 2.37
CA ASP A 38 1.83 -21.90 3.66
C ASP A 38 1.85 -23.45 3.60
N LEU A 39 2.05 -24.11 4.75
CA LEU A 39 1.99 -25.57 4.87
C LEU A 39 0.58 -26.13 4.60
N GLY A 40 -0.46 -25.31 4.74
CA GLY A 40 -1.83 -25.64 4.35
C GLY A 40 -2.03 -25.89 2.85
N ASP A 41 -1.16 -25.33 2.00
CA ASP A 41 -1.25 -25.37 0.53
C ASP A 41 -0.48 -26.54 -0.11
N TYR A 42 0.08 -27.41 0.72
CA TYR A 42 0.81 -28.58 0.23
C TYR A 42 -0.08 -29.45 -0.65
N PRO A 43 0.41 -29.93 -1.81
CA PRO A 43 -0.41 -30.64 -2.77
C PRO A 43 -0.92 -31.96 -2.17
N ALA A 44 -2.12 -32.37 -2.60
CA ALA A 44 -2.59 -33.71 -2.35
C ALA A 44 -1.55 -34.74 -2.85
N PRO A 45 -1.24 -35.80 -2.09
CA PRO A 45 -1.96 -36.29 -0.91
C PRO A 45 -1.40 -35.81 0.45
N PHE A 46 -0.44 -34.89 0.48
CA PHE A 46 0.31 -34.57 1.70
C PHE A 46 -0.48 -33.72 2.70
N VAL A 47 -1.30 -32.79 2.20
CA VAL A 47 -2.29 -32.03 2.98
C VAL A 47 -3.61 -32.05 2.23
N THR A 48 -4.72 -32.24 2.95
CA THR A 48 -6.08 -32.19 2.40
C THR A 48 -7.00 -31.50 3.39
N ALA A 49 -7.63 -30.41 2.95
CA ALA A 49 -8.50 -29.56 3.79
C ALA A 49 -7.80 -29.07 5.08
N GLY A 50 -6.51 -28.70 5.00
CA GLY A 50 -5.75 -28.30 6.17
C GLY A 50 -5.65 -29.41 7.21
N GLN A 51 -5.44 -30.64 6.75
CA GLN A 51 -5.09 -31.77 7.60
C GLN A 51 -3.92 -32.50 6.95
N TRP A 52 -2.90 -32.75 7.74
CA TRP A 52 -1.74 -33.52 7.32
C TRP A 52 -2.12 -34.99 7.06
N GLY A 53 -1.80 -35.46 5.85
CA GLY A 53 -2.22 -36.77 5.32
C GLY A 53 -1.05 -37.71 4.96
N ALA A 54 0.17 -37.40 5.40
CA ALA A 54 1.35 -38.21 5.10
C ALA A 54 1.75 -39.14 6.26
N LEU A 55 2.59 -40.13 5.97
CA LEU A 55 3.17 -41.03 6.97
C LEU A 55 4.68 -40.77 7.05
N VAL A 56 5.20 -40.60 8.26
CA VAL A 56 6.65 -40.59 8.49
C VAL A 56 7.09 -42.03 8.81
N VAL A 57 7.96 -42.56 7.96
CA VAL A 57 8.47 -43.93 8.11
C VAL A 57 9.82 -43.87 8.80
N VAL A 58 9.93 -44.54 9.94
CA VAL A 58 11.18 -44.73 10.68
C VAL A 58 11.61 -46.19 10.53
N GLY A 59 12.88 -46.43 10.20
CA GLY A 59 13.40 -47.78 9.98
C GLY A 59 13.44 -48.62 11.26
N SER A 60 13.34 -49.95 11.14
CA SER A 60 13.33 -50.87 12.28
C SER A 60 14.64 -50.90 13.09
N GLY A 61 15.72 -50.31 12.56
CA GLY A 61 17.00 -50.14 13.24
C GLY A 61 17.27 -48.70 13.67
N ALA A 62 16.27 -47.82 13.65
CA ALA A 62 16.43 -46.44 14.07
C ALA A 62 16.64 -46.33 15.58
N ASN A 63 17.43 -45.36 16.00
CA ASN A 63 17.64 -45.11 17.42
C ASN A 63 16.37 -44.52 18.03
N ALA A 64 16.22 -44.65 19.35
CA ALA A 64 15.10 -44.03 20.07
C ALA A 64 15.00 -42.51 19.81
N ALA A 65 16.14 -41.84 19.61
CA ALA A 65 16.19 -40.41 19.25
C ALA A 65 15.55 -40.11 17.88
N ASP A 66 15.67 -41.00 16.90
CA ASP A 66 15.10 -40.82 15.57
C ASP A 66 13.57 -40.96 15.60
N ILE A 67 13.06 -41.82 16.47
CA ILE A 67 11.61 -41.99 16.71
C ILE A 67 11.04 -40.73 17.37
N VAL A 68 11.74 -40.16 18.35
CA VAL A 68 11.34 -38.91 19.01
C VAL A 68 11.40 -37.74 18.02
N GLY A 69 12.48 -37.63 17.24
CA GLY A 69 12.62 -36.59 16.22
C GLY A 69 11.54 -36.70 15.13
N ALA A 70 11.22 -37.91 14.68
CA ALA A 70 10.11 -38.13 13.76
C ALA A 70 8.77 -37.71 14.36
N THR A 71 8.55 -37.97 15.65
CA THR A 71 7.32 -37.56 16.35
C THR A 71 7.21 -36.05 16.48
N ASP A 72 8.31 -35.35 16.77
CA ASP A 72 8.35 -33.88 16.85
C ASP A 72 8.09 -33.24 15.49
N ILE A 73 8.71 -33.75 14.42
CA ILE A 73 8.48 -33.31 13.04
C ILE A 73 7.00 -33.48 12.66
N VAL A 74 6.42 -34.64 12.95
CA VAL A 74 5.00 -34.92 12.71
C VAL A 74 4.10 -33.98 13.52
N GLY A 75 4.40 -33.80 14.81
CA GLY A 75 3.62 -32.93 15.69
C GLY A 75 3.61 -31.48 15.24
N ARG A 76 4.74 -30.98 14.72
CA ARG A 76 4.83 -29.63 14.14
C ARG A 76 4.13 -29.55 12.79
N LEU A 77 4.38 -30.47 11.86
CA LEU A 77 3.75 -30.49 10.54
C LEU A 77 2.21 -30.60 10.63
N ALA A 78 1.69 -31.38 11.56
CA ALA A 78 0.26 -31.53 11.76
C ALA A 78 -0.41 -30.30 12.39
N GLN A 79 0.34 -29.50 13.17
CA GLN A 79 -0.15 -28.23 13.73
C GLN A 79 -0.10 -27.09 12.71
N GLU A 80 0.90 -27.08 11.85
CA GLU A 80 1.08 -26.04 10.81
C GLU A 80 0.26 -26.32 9.54
N ALA A 81 -0.14 -27.58 9.31
CA ALA A 81 -1.08 -27.92 8.24
C ALA A 81 -2.50 -27.51 8.62
N VAL A 82 -2.76 -26.22 8.80
CA VAL A 82 -4.09 -25.64 8.99
C VAL A 82 -4.63 -25.13 7.66
N SER A 83 -5.95 -25.09 7.51
CA SER A 83 -6.53 -24.30 6.42
C SER A 83 -6.35 -22.84 6.79
N PRO A 84 -5.78 -21.98 5.91
CA PRO A 84 -5.73 -20.56 6.19
C PRO A 84 -7.16 -20.09 6.44
N VAL A 85 -7.44 -19.62 7.65
CA VAL A 85 -8.64 -18.83 7.89
C VAL A 85 -8.31 -17.50 7.23
N SER A 86 -8.82 -17.27 6.02
CA SER A 86 -8.84 -15.92 5.46
C SER A 86 -9.53 -15.05 6.50
N GLY A 87 -8.76 -14.24 7.24
CA GLY A 87 -9.31 -13.26 8.14
C GLY A 87 -10.33 -12.45 7.35
N THR A 88 -11.59 -12.50 7.78
CA THR A 88 -12.74 -11.82 7.18
C THR A 88 -12.70 -10.31 7.45
N GLY A 89 -11.58 -9.69 7.11
CA GLY A 89 -11.38 -8.25 7.08
C GLY A 89 -10.81 -7.90 5.72
N THR A 90 -11.55 -8.14 4.64
CA THR A 90 -11.23 -7.47 3.38
C THR A 90 -11.48 -5.98 3.62
N THR A 91 -10.44 -5.23 3.96
CA THR A 91 -10.45 -3.79 3.77
C THR A 91 -10.55 -3.56 2.27
N VAL A 92 -11.77 -3.30 1.79
CA VAL A 92 -11.98 -2.87 0.41
C VAL A 92 -11.43 -1.45 0.33
N VAL A 93 -10.15 -1.34 -0.03
CA VAL A 93 -9.56 -0.06 -0.40
C VAL A 93 -10.17 0.33 -1.74
N THR A 94 -11.05 1.32 -1.72
CA THR A 94 -11.68 1.84 -2.95
C THR A 94 -10.81 2.96 -3.49
N GLY A 95 -10.38 2.85 -4.75
CA GLY A 95 -9.67 3.93 -5.45
C GLY A 95 -8.16 3.99 -5.21
N GLY A 96 -7.55 2.91 -4.72
CA GLY A 96 -6.11 2.76 -4.58
C GLY A 96 -5.55 1.58 -5.39
N THR A 97 -4.31 1.70 -5.87
CA THR A 97 -3.55 0.60 -6.50
C THR A 97 -3.09 -0.43 -5.45
N SER A 98 -3.04 -1.70 -5.84
CA SER A 98 -2.45 -2.78 -5.02
C SER A 98 -1.08 -3.16 -5.56
N ALA A 99 -0.08 -3.20 -4.68
CA ALA A 99 1.27 -3.65 -4.98
C ALA A 99 1.83 -4.54 -3.86
N LYS A 100 2.96 -5.20 -4.11
CA LYS A 100 3.62 -6.02 -3.09
C LYS A 100 4.42 -5.16 -2.13
N ALA A 101 4.36 -5.51 -0.85
CA ALA A 101 5.28 -5.03 0.17
C ALA A 101 6.28 -6.15 0.48
N TYR A 102 7.57 -5.82 0.43
CA TYR A 102 8.65 -6.73 0.77
C TYR A 102 9.11 -6.43 2.19
N PHE A 103 8.99 -7.41 3.09
CA PHE A 103 9.39 -7.20 4.49
C PHE A 103 10.89 -6.89 4.60
N GLY A 104 11.24 -5.87 5.39
CA GLY A 104 12.61 -5.40 5.55
C GLY A 104 13.13 -4.51 4.42
N GLU A 105 12.28 -4.17 3.45
CA GLU A 105 12.62 -3.28 2.34
C GLU A 105 11.59 -2.16 2.17
N GLY A 106 11.98 -1.07 1.49
CA GLY A 106 11.08 0.03 1.21
C GLY A 106 9.87 -0.42 0.39
N ILE A 107 8.68 0.06 0.74
CA ILE A 107 7.43 -0.28 0.02
C ILE A 107 7.42 0.21 -1.43
N ALA A 108 8.27 1.19 -1.75
CA ALA A 108 8.52 1.72 -3.10
C ALA A 108 9.95 1.41 -3.59
N ASN A 109 10.51 0.26 -3.18
CA ASN A 109 11.88 -0.12 -3.55
C ASN A 109 11.99 -0.38 -5.06
N ALA A 110 12.84 0.38 -5.74
CA ALA A 110 13.07 0.31 -7.19
C ALA A 110 13.70 -1.02 -7.69
N THR A 111 14.14 -1.90 -6.78
CA THR A 111 14.66 -3.23 -7.12
C THR A 111 13.54 -4.20 -7.51
N HIS A 112 12.31 -3.95 -7.07
CA HIS A 112 11.14 -4.79 -7.36
C HIS A 112 10.20 -4.08 -8.32
N ASN A 113 9.88 -4.74 -9.44
CA ASN A 113 9.00 -4.19 -10.46
C ASN A 113 7.50 -4.35 -10.15
N ASP A 114 7.17 -4.91 -8.99
CA ASP A 114 5.81 -5.12 -8.47
C ASP A 114 5.61 -4.50 -7.08
N ALA A 115 6.56 -3.67 -6.64
CA ALA A 115 6.41 -2.75 -5.50
C ALA A 115 5.55 -1.53 -5.89
N LEU A 116 5.22 -0.67 -4.92
CA LEU A 116 4.54 0.59 -5.21
C LEU A 116 5.46 1.51 -6.00
N ASP A 117 4.88 2.35 -6.86
CA ASP A 117 5.60 3.46 -7.44
C ASP A 117 6.03 4.44 -6.35
N TYR A 118 7.19 5.08 -6.56
CA TYR A 118 7.71 6.05 -5.60
C TYR A 118 7.03 7.42 -5.74
N GLU A 119 6.40 7.68 -6.88
CA GLU A 119 5.54 8.83 -7.16
C GLU A 119 4.13 8.29 -7.38
N LEU A 120 3.18 8.70 -6.55
CA LEU A 120 1.78 8.29 -6.63
C LEU A 120 0.94 9.51 -7.03
N GLU A 121 0.21 9.39 -8.13
CA GLU A 121 -0.66 10.43 -8.68
C GLU A 121 -2.14 9.96 -8.68
N ASP A 122 -3.02 10.62 -9.41
CA ASP A 122 -4.47 10.39 -9.39
C ASP A 122 -4.89 9.05 -10.03
N ASP A 123 -4.04 8.47 -10.88
CA ASP A 123 -4.18 7.14 -11.43
C ASP A 123 -3.92 6.03 -10.40
N ASP A 124 -3.04 6.28 -9.42
CA ASP A 124 -2.80 5.39 -8.28
C ASP A 124 -3.75 5.61 -7.12
N ILE A 125 -4.06 6.87 -6.82
CA ILE A 125 -4.89 7.30 -5.71
C ILE A 125 -5.91 8.31 -6.24
N SER A 126 -7.09 7.81 -6.60
CA SER A 126 -8.18 8.61 -7.21
C SER A 126 -8.68 9.82 -6.41
N MET A 127 -8.23 9.99 -5.17
CA MET A 127 -8.54 11.16 -4.33
C MET A 127 -7.54 12.31 -4.48
N LEU A 128 -6.38 12.07 -5.10
CA LEU A 128 -5.41 13.13 -5.39
C LEU A 128 -6.00 14.04 -6.47
N THR A 129 -5.93 15.34 -6.20
CA THR A 129 -6.47 16.35 -7.13
C THR A 129 -5.62 16.42 -8.39
N ASP A 130 -6.23 16.32 -9.56
CA ASP A 130 -5.69 16.81 -10.84
C ASP A 130 -6.71 17.80 -11.44
N GLY A 131 -6.25 19.00 -11.79
CA GLY A 131 -7.17 20.02 -12.27
C GLY A 131 -6.52 21.37 -12.54
N GLN A 132 -7.33 22.43 -12.41
CA GLN A 132 -6.94 23.78 -12.77
C GLN A 132 -7.39 24.78 -11.71
N ILE A 133 -6.52 25.75 -11.41
CA ILE A 133 -6.83 26.92 -10.61
C ILE A 133 -6.64 28.20 -11.42
N THR A 134 -7.28 29.28 -11.00
CA THR A 134 -7.02 30.61 -11.54
C THR A 134 -6.31 31.47 -10.50
N PHE A 135 -5.17 32.05 -10.87
CA PHE A 135 -4.46 33.02 -10.04
C PHE A 135 -4.03 34.22 -10.88
N GLN A 136 -4.33 35.44 -10.41
CA GLN A 136 -4.02 36.68 -11.13
C GLN A 136 -4.51 36.68 -12.58
N SER A 137 -5.75 36.23 -12.80
CA SER A 137 -6.39 36.13 -14.12
C SER A 137 -5.66 35.20 -15.11
N THR A 138 -4.81 34.31 -14.60
CA THR A 138 -4.13 33.27 -15.38
C THR A 138 -4.52 31.91 -14.83
N ASP A 139 -4.89 30.99 -15.71
CA ASP A 139 -5.22 29.63 -15.33
C ASP A 139 -3.94 28.80 -15.24
N TYR A 140 -3.84 27.92 -14.25
CA TYR A 140 -2.70 27.05 -13.98
C TYR A 140 -3.19 25.62 -13.76
N ASP A 141 -2.61 24.69 -14.53
CA ASP A 141 -2.83 23.27 -14.31
C ASP A 141 -2.00 22.84 -13.09
N VAL A 142 -2.64 22.07 -12.22
CA VAL A 142 -2.15 21.68 -10.90
C VAL A 142 -2.47 20.23 -10.64
N ARG A 143 -1.58 19.56 -9.91
CA ARG A 143 -1.80 18.20 -9.46
C ARG A 143 -1.23 17.92 -8.08
N GLU A 144 -1.81 16.96 -7.39
CA GLU A 144 -1.31 16.44 -6.13
C GLU A 144 -0.53 15.15 -6.34
N MET A 145 0.55 14.99 -5.59
CA MET A 145 1.42 13.82 -5.70
C MET A 145 1.92 13.41 -4.32
N ILE A 146 1.93 12.11 -4.05
CA ILE A 146 2.63 11.56 -2.89
C ILE A 146 3.94 10.96 -3.36
N VAL A 147 5.05 11.38 -2.75
CA VAL A 147 6.36 10.78 -2.99
C VAL A 147 6.77 9.95 -1.80
N LEU A 148 7.04 8.67 -2.05
CA LEU A 148 7.58 7.72 -1.10
C LEU A 148 9.09 7.61 -1.26
N GLY A 149 9.80 7.47 -0.15
CA GLY A 149 11.21 7.10 -0.18
C GLY A 149 11.39 5.67 -0.69
N GLN A 150 12.44 5.43 -1.47
CA GLN A 150 12.73 4.08 -1.96
C GLN A 150 13.25 3.15 -0.85
N ASP A 151 13.83 3.72 0.21
CA ASP A 151 14.34 3.00 1.38
C ASP A 151 13.39 3.07 2.60
N SER A 152 12.27 3.79 2.52
CA SER A 152 11.29 3.93 3.60
C SER A 152 10.01 4.60 3.05
N PRO A 153 8.79 4.25 3.48
CA PRO A 153 8.43 3.35 4.59
C PRO A 153 8.84 1.90 4.40
N ILE A 154 9.13 1.19 5.49
CA ILE A 154 9.45 -0.24 5.48
C ILE A 154 8.45 -0.98 6.37
N VAL A 155 7.98 -2.14 5.91
CA VAL A 155 7.25 -3.07 6.79
C VAL A 155 8.24 -4.04 7.42
N HIS A 156 8.33 -4.06 8.73
CA HIS A 156 9.17 -4.97 9.50
C HIS A 156 8.34 -6.01 10.26
N THR A 157 8.92 -7.19 10.43
CA THR A 157 8.59 -8.17 11.47
C THR A 157 9.75 -8.22 12.48
N SER A 158 9.60 -8.98 13.55
CA SER A 158 10.70 -9.27 14.50
C SER A 158 11.94 -9.92 13.85
N LEU A 159 11.84 -10.50 12.66
CA LEU A 159 12.98 -11.07 11.92
C LEU A 159 13.77 -10.02 11.12
N THR A 160 13.12 -8.92 10.74
CA THR A 160 13.68 -7.91 9.83
C THR A 160 13.88 -6.57 10.51
N GLY A 161 13.20 -6.31 11.62
CA GLY A 161 13.31 -5.08 12.40
C GLY A 161 14.48 -5.13 13.37
N SER A 162 14.89 -3.97 13.88
CA SER A 162 15.87 -3.88 14.97
C SER A 162 15.25 -4.06 16.36
N ASP A 163 13.92 -4.11 16.44
CA ASP A 163 13.14 -4.18 17.67
C ASP A 163 12.54 -5.60 17.83
N ASP A 164 12.90 -6.27 18.91
CA ASP A 164 12.39 -7.61 19.25
C ASP A 164 10.98 -7.57 19.85
N ASP A 165 10.49 -6.39 20.27
CA ASP A 165 9.13 -6.20 20.77
C ASP A 165 8.07 -6.32 19.66
N TYR A 166 8.47 -6.43 18.39
CA TYR A 166 7.53 -6.69 17.29
C TYR A 166 6.84 -8.06 17.40
N GLU A 167 7.44 -8.99 18.14
CA GLU A 167 6.92 -10.35 18.38
C GLU A 167 6.40 -11.00 17.08
N THR A 168 5.09 -11.17 16.94
CA THR A 168 4.42 -11.79 15.78
C THR A 168 3.66 -10.78 14.91
N THR A 169 3.71 -9.50 15.25
CA THR A 169 2.94 -8.45 14.57
C THR A 169 3.84 -7.69 13.60
N PRO A 170 3.43 -7.50 12.33
CA PRO A 170 4.15 -6.62 11.43
C PRO A 170 3.92 -5.14 11.80
N TYR A 171 4.98 -4.36 11.78
CA TYR A 171 4.96 -2.91 12.01
C TYR A 171 5.48 -2.17 10.79
N MET A 172 5.01 -0.94 10.56
CA MET A 172 5.57 -0.06 9.54
C MET A 172 6.46 0.99 10.20
N GLU A 173 7.73 0.97 9.85
CA GLU A 173 8.67 2.02 10.23
C GLU A 173 8.74 3.08 9.13
N VAL A 174 8.66 4.34 9.53
CA VAL A 174 8.65 5.48 8.62
C VAL A 174 9.78 6.42 9.03
N ALA A 175 10.85 6.45 8.25
CA ALA A 175 11.92 7.41 8.42
C ALA A 175 11.40 8.84 8.18
N ARG A 176 12.08 9.83 8.79
CA ARG A 176 11.74 11.24 8.58
C ARG A 176 11.81 11.59 7.09
N ASN A 177 10.84 12.37 6.62
CA ASN A 177 10.72 12.84 5.23
C ASN A 177 10.59 11.72 4.18
N SER A 178 10.23 10.50 4.59
CA SER A 178 10.08 9.37 3.67
C SER A 178 8.68 9.25 3.05
N ILE A 179 7.74 10.10 3.50
CA ILE A 179 6.45 10.33 2.86
C ILE A 179 6.33 11.83 2.69
N GLN A 180 6.17 12.28 1.46
CA GLN A 180 6.05 13.69 1.13
C GLN A 180 4.80 13.89 0.29
N TYR A 181 4.04 14.94 0.59
CA TYR A 181 2.86 15.31 -0.19
C TYR A 181 3.15 16.64 -0.87
N TYR A 182 2.94 16.67 -2.18
CA TYR A 182 3.21 17.80 -3.04
C TYR A 182 1.92 18.30 -3.68
N TYR A 183 1.81 19.62 -3.75
CA TYR A 183 0.87 20.32 -4.62
C TYR A 183 1.70 20.99 -5.71
N LEU A 184 1.62 20.46 -6.92
CA LEU A 184 2.48 20.81 -8.04
C LEU A 184 1.76 21.77 -8.99
N PHE A 185 2.53 22.68 -9.56
CA PHE A 185 2.09 23.53 -10.68
C PHE A 185 2.83 23.10 -11.93
N ASP A 186 2.11 22.78 -12.99
CA ASP A 186 2.70 22.27 -14.24
C ASP A 186 3.46 23.32 -15.03
N LYS A 187 3.29 24.59 -14.63
CA LYS A 187 4.07 25.72 -15.14
C LYS A 187 4.42 26.68 -14.02
N ALA A 188 5.48 27.44 -14.26
CA ALA A 188 5.94 28.45 -13.30
C ALA A 188 4.83 29.46 -12.96
N ILE A 189 4.59 29.64 -11.66
CA ILE A 189 3.62 30.57 -11.08
C ILE A 189 4.35 31.57 -10.18
N ASN A 190 3.98 32.86 -10.26
CA ASN A 190 4.57 33.89 -9.41
C ASN A 190 3.76 34.07 -8.11
N VAL A 191 4.00 33.18 -7.16
CA VAL A 191 3.30 33.16 -5.85
C VAL A 191 3.60 34.38 -4.96
N SER A 192 4.66 35.13 -5.24
CA SER A 192 5.02 36.34 -4.45
C SER A 192 3.99 37.46 -4.54
N THR A 193 3.10 37.41 -5.53
CA THR A 193 2.03 38.40 -5.73
C THR A 193 0.77 38.12 -4.90
N ALA A 194 0.73 36.99 -4.19
CA ALA A 194 -0.39 36.66 -3.31
C ALA A 194 -0.54 37.71 -2.19
N SER A 195 -1.77 38.15 -1.95
CA SER A 195 -2.11 39.14 -0.93
C SER A 195 -3.42 38.78 -0.22
N SER A 196 -3.74 39.43 0.89
CA SER A 196 -5.06 39.28 1.53
C SER A 196 -6.23 39.71 0.63
N SER A 197 -5.99 40.61 -0.33
CA SER A 197 -7.01 41.07 -1.29
C SER A 197 -7.13 40.19 -2.53
N GLN A 198 -6.06 39.48 -2.87
CA GLN A 198 -5.97 38.58 -4.02
C GLN A 198 -5.14 37.35 -3.58
N PRO A 199 -5.74 36.45 -2.78
CA PRO A 199 -5.03 35.29 -2.28
C PRO A 199 -4.85 34.24 -3.38
N LEU A 200 -3.78 33.45 -3.30
CA LEU A 200 -3.68 32.20 -4.03
C LEU A 200 -4.50 31.15 -3.27
N THR A 201 -5.57 30.66 -3.89
CA THR A 201 -6.45 29.65 -3.30
C THR A 201 -6.07 28.28 -3.85
N ILE A 202 -5.75 27.35 -2.96
CA ILE A 202 -5.43 25.95 -3.28
C ILE A 202 -6.19 25.03 -2.33
N ASP A 203 -6.57 23.85 -2.78
CA ASP A 203 -7.01 22.77 -1.91
C ASP A 203 -5.79 21.90 -1.57
N PHE A 204 -5.56 21.67 -0.29
CA PHE A 204 -4.38 20.96 0.20
C PHE A 204 -4.80 20.02 1.33
N LEU A 205 -4.62 18.71 1.15
CA LEU A 205 -5.05 17.68 2.12
C LEU A 205 -6.54 17.81 2.52
N GLY A 206 -7.40 18.12 1.55
CA GLY A 206 -8.84 18.30 1.76
C GLY A 206 -9.23 19.57 2.53
N LYS A 207 -8.31 20.53 2.66
CA LYS A 207 -8.56 21.86 3.23
C LYS A 207 -8.28 22.92 2.18
N THR A 208 -9.20 23.86 2.01
CA THR A 208 -8.93 25.06 1.23
C THR A 208 -7.98 25.97 2.01
N LEU A 209 -6.83 26.27 1.42
CA LEU A 209 -5.86 27.24 1.88
C LEU A 209 -5.95 28.50 1.02
N LYS A 210 -5.99 29.66 1.66
CA LYS A 210 -5.85 30.96 1.00
C LYS A 210 -4.53 31.59 1.36
N VAL A 211 -3.51 31.37 0.52
CA VAL A 211 -2.18 31.94 0.70
C VAL A 211 -2.25 33.45 0.48
N THR A 212 -1.87 34.22 1.49
CA THR A 212 -1.97 35.68 1.52
C THR A 212 -0.61 36.38 1.47
N SER A 213 0.48 35.65 1.71
CA SER A 213 1.83 36.17 1.57
C SER A 213 2.81 35.01 1.48
N VAL A 214 3.92 35.23 0.77
CA VAL A 214 5.03 34.29 0.68
C VAL A 214 6.28 35.01 1.18
N ASP A 215 7.09 34.33 1.98
CA ASP A 215 8.38 34.85 2.43
C ASP A 215 9.25 35.19 1.21
N ALA A 216 9.99 36.31 1.28
CA ALA A 216 10.88 36.76 0.23
C ALA A 216 11.96 35.72 -0.12
N ASN A 217 12.30 34.83 0.83
CA ASN A 217 13.27 33.75 0.63
C ASN A 217 12.63 32.46 0.09
N GLY A 218 11.30 32.39 -0.05
CA GLY A 218 10.59 31.21 -0.55
C GLY A 218 10.49 30.04 0.42
N ASN A 219 10.90 30.21 1.69
CA ASN A 219 10.93 29.12 2.68
C ASN A 219 9.64 28.97 3.48
N GLY A 220 8.62 29.77 3.19
CA GLY A 220 7.35 29.73 3.90
C GLY A 220 6.34 30.71 3.34
N PHE A 221 5.10 30.56 3.79
CA PHE A 221 3.98 31.41 3.41
C PHE A 221 3.01 31.55 4.57
N THR A 222 2.16 32.58 4.53
CA THR A 222 1.02 32.73 5.44
C THR A 222 -0.25 32.43 4.66
N ALA A 223 -1.15 31.65 5.25
CA ALA A 223 -2.43 31.33 4.66
C ALA A 223 -3.56 31.38 5.69
N TYR A 224 -4.76 31.70 5.23
CA TYR A 224 -5.98 31.39 5.98
C TYR A 224 -6.37 29.93 5.71
N VAL A 225 -6.73 29.22 6.78
CA VAL A 225 -7.14 27.82 6.75
C VAL A 225 -8.47 27.68 7.47
N GLY A 226 -9.43 27.03 6.82
CA GLY A 226 -10.74 26.76 7.41
C GLY A 226 -11.90 27.28 6.57
N ASP A 227 -13.09 27.15 7.14
CA ASP A 227 -14.34 27.49 6.46
C ASP A 227 -14.56 29.01 6.45
N GLU A 228 -14.99 29.53 5.30
CA GLU A 228 -15.42 30.91 5.18
C GLU A 228 -16.93 31.04 5.31
N PHE A 229 -17.36 32.03 6.08
CA PHE A 229 -18.75 32.35 6.29
C PHE A 229 -19.04 33.77 5.83
N PHE A 230 -19.98 33.89 4.89
CA PHE A 230 -20.57 35.18 4.55
C PHE A 230 -21.75 35.43 5.48
N LEU A 231 -21.62 36.42 6.35
CA LEU A 231 -22.64 36.81 7.31
C LEU A 231 -23.19 38.18 6.95
N ASN A 232 -24.51 38.33 7.00
CA ASN A 232 -25.15 39.64 7.07
C ASN A 232 -25.23 40.10 8.53
N VAL A 233 -25.50 41.39 8.72
CA VAL A 233 -25.73 41.93 10.08
C VAL A 233 -26.93 41.23 10.71
N GLY A 234 -26.70 40.61 11.86
CA GLY A 234 -27.66 39.78 12.60
C GLY A 234 -27.47 38.27 12.38
N ASP A 235 -26.74 37.86 11.35
CA ASP A 235 -26.48 36.44 11.11
C ASP A 235 -25.50 35.89 12.16
N ALA A 236 -25.67 34.61 12.49
CA ALA A 236 -24.81 33.90 13.42
C ALA A 236 -24.33 32.58 12.82
N VAL A 237 -23.07 32.24 13.10
CA VAL A 237 -22.46 30.95 12.76
C VAL A 237 -21.86 30.32 14.00
N THR A 238 -21.97 29.00 14.13
CA THR A 238 -21.30 28.26 15.19
C THR A 238 -20.05 27.57 14.66
N VAL A 239 -18.90 27.89 15.25
CA VAL A 239 -17.59 27.28 14.93
C VAL A 239 -16.99 26.76 16.23
N LEU A 240 -16.67 25.46 16.30
CA LEU A 240 -16.12 24.80 17.49
C LEU A 240 -16.91 25.12 18.77
N ASP A 241 -18.23 24.94 18.70
CA ASP A 241 -19.20 25.22 19.78
C ASP A 241 -19.28 26.68 20.25
N LYS A 242 -18.69 27.61 19.50
CA LYS A 242 -18.81 29.05 19.74
C LYS A 242 -19.68 29.69 18.69
N THR A 243 -20.73 30.38 19.12
CA THR A 243 -21.59 31.16 18.24
C THR A 243 -20.99 32.56 18.04
N ILE A 244 -20.65 32.87 16.80
CA ILE A 244 -20.20 34.18 16.34
C ILE A 244 -21.39 34.86 15.67
N THR A 245 -21.79 36.03 16.17
CA THR A 245 -22.86 36.84 15.58
C THR A 245 -22.27 38.12 15.00
N LEU A 246 -22.56 38.40 13.72
CA LEU A 246 -22.15 39.65 13.10
C LEU A 246 -23.11 40.77 13.53
N SER A 247 -22.74 41.54 14.56
CA SER A 247 -23.63 42.57 15.12
C SER A 247 -23.72 43.85 14.27
N ASN A 248 -22.66 44.24 13.55
CA ASN A 248 -22.64 45.43 12.70
C ASN A 248 -21.43 45.41 11.73
N VAL A 249 -21.50 46.15 10.62
CA VAL A 249 -20.38 46.39 9.69
C VAL A 249 -20.16 47.89 9.58
N ALA A 250 -19.00 48.39 10.00
CA ALA A 250 -18.64 49.80 9.86
C ALA A 250 -17.56 49.98 8.79
N SER A 251 -17.79 50.84 7.79
CA SER A 251 -16.75 51.33 6.89
C SER A 251 -16.24 52.68 7.40
N CYS A 252 -14.93 52.86 7.56
CA CYS A 252 -14.34 54.15 7.93
C CYS A 252 -13.16 54.54 7.06
N SER A 253 -13.22 55.74 6.49
CA SER A 253 -12.14 56.39 5.72
C SER A 253 -11.37 57.47 6.50
N SER A 254 -11.65 57.69 7.80
CA SER A 254 -10.92 58.64 8.65
C SER A 254 -11.20 58.47 10.15
N SER A 255 -10.22 58.87 10.98
CA SER A 255 -10.10 58.65 12.44
C SER A 255 -11.02 59.52 13.33
N PRO A 256 -11.39 59.05 14.55
CA PRO A 256 -11.04 57.76 15.13
C PRO A 256 -12.15 56.73 14.91
N CYS A 257 -11.78 55.60 14.30
CA CYS A 257 -12.64 54.42 14.23
C CYS A 257 -12.05 53.31 15.10
N ASN A 258 -12.83 52.93 16.09
CA ASN A 258 -12.59 51.77 16.96
C ASN A 258 -13.76 50.81 16.75
N VAL A 259 -13.49 49.62 16.21
CA VAL A 259 -14.14 48.38 16.66
C VAL A 259 -13.10 47.27 16.52
N ILE A 260 -12.65 46.77 17.67
CA ILE A 260 -11.88 45.54 17.83
C ILE A 260 -12.90 44.45 18.20
N VAL A 261 -12.88 43.33 17.48
CA VAL A 261 -13.26 42.01 18.01
C VAL A 261 -12.10 41.08 17.70
#